data_AF-A0A1I5Z586-F1
#
_entry.id   AF-A0A1I5Z586-F1
#
_cell.length_a   1.000
_cell.length_b   1.000
_cell.length_c   1.000
_cell.angle_alpha   90.00
_cell.angle_beta   90.00
_cell.angle_gamma   90.00
#
_symmetry.space_group_name_H-M   'P 1'
#
loop_
_entity.id
_entity.type
_entity.pdbx_description
1 polymer ?
#
loop_
_entity_poly.entity_id
_entity_poly.type
_entity_poly.pdbx_seq_one_letter_code
_entity_poly.pdbx_strand_id
1 'polypeptide(L)' 'MARTISVGAQDFAKIRENNYFYIDKTDFIREWWDGADTVTLITRPRRFGKTLNMSKVAFFIDLFPPCLQAMKKV' A
#
# COMPACT_ATOMS: atom_id res chain seq x y z
N MET A 1 10.79 -15.08 -17.50
CA MET A 1 10.25 -16.06 -16.53
C MET A 1 9.15 -15.39 -15.73
N ALA A 2 8.06 -16.08 -15.44
CA ALA A 2 7.02 -15.55 -14.56
C ALA A 2 7.56 -15.41 -13.13
N ARG A 3 7.27 -14.30 -12.44
CA ARG A 3 7.65 -14.11 -11.05
C ARG A 3 6.82 -15.04 -10.15
N THR A 4 7.43 -15.58 -9.11
CA THR A 4 6.75 -16.45 -8.15
C THR A 4 5.67 -15.67 -7.37
N ILE A 5 4.48 -16.25 -7.26
CA ILE A 5 3.38 -15.68 -6.48
C ILE A 5 3.57 -16.07 -5.01
N SER A 6 3.82 -15.10 -4.14
CA SER A 6 3.96 -15.32 -2.69
C SER A 6 2.59 -15.33 -2.00
N VAL A 7 1.94 -16.49 -1.98
CA VAL A 7 0.63 -16.65 -1.35
C VAL A 7 0.73 -16.38 0.15
N GLY A 8 -0.04 -15.41 0.64
CA GLY A 8 -0.08 -15.06 2.06
C GLY A 8 1.01 -14.10 2.53
N ALA A 9 1.91 -13.66 1.66
CA ALA A 9 2.84 -12.57 2.00
C ALA A 9 2.07 -11.25 2.20
N GLN A 10 2.23 -10.64 3.37
CA GLN A 10 1.55 -9.38 3.73
C GLN A 10 2.51 -8.20 3.92
N ASP A 11 3.81 -8.45 3.80
CA ASP A 11 4.87 -7.47 3.97
C ASP A 11 5.33 -7.00 2.58
N PHE A 12 5.15 -5.70 2.32
CA PHE A 12 5.53 -5.10 1.04
C PHE A 12 7.03 -5.13 0.80
N ALA A 13 7.86 -4.88 1.82
CA ALA A 13 9.32 -4.86 1.67
C ALA A 13 9.83 -6.23 1.22
N LYS A 14 9.37 -7.30 1.89
CA LYS A 14 9.72 -8.68 1.52
C LYS A 14 9.32 -9.04 0.09
N ILE A 15 8.19 -8.52 -0.40
CA ILE A 15 7.76 -8.75 -1.78
C ILE A 15 8.72 -8.09 -2.77
N ARG A 16 9.22 -6.89 -2.46
CA ARG A 16 10.16 -6.15 -3.30
C ARG A 16 11.57 -6.76 -3.26
N GLU A 17 12.08 -7.05 -2.08
CA GLU A 17 13.41 -7.65 -1.88
C GLU A 17 13.55 -9.02 -2.56
N ASN A 18 12.53 -9.86 -2.45
CA ASN A 18 12.53 -11.20 -3.04
C ASN A 18 12.01 -11.23 -4.49
N ASN A 19 11.72 -10.06 -5.08
CA ASN A 19 11.22 -9.92 -6.46
C ASN A 19 9.99 -10.80 -6.77
N TYR A 20 9.06 -10.92 -5.81
CA TYR A 20 7.83 -11.69 -5.98
C TYR A 20 6.84 -10.97 -6.90
N PHE A 21 5.91 -11.75 -7.47
CA PHE A 21 4.80 -11.20 -8.22
C PHE A 21 3.91 -10.35 -7.31
N TYR A 22 3.61 -9.13 -7.77
CA TYR A 22 2.82 -8.14 -7.04
C TYR A 22 1.93 -7.40 -8.03
N ILE A 23 0.66 -7.24 -7.67
CA ILE A 23 -0.29 -6.40 -8.41
C ILE A 23 -0.21 -5.00 -7.83
N ASP A 24 0.20 -4.04 -8.65
CA ASP A 24 0.30 -2.67 -8.20
C ASP A 24 -1.08 -2.00 -8.05
N LYS A 25 -1.32 -1.39 -6.89
CA LYS A 25 -2.53 -0.64 -6.55
C LYS A 25 -2.23 0.81 -6.20
N THR A 26 -1.10 1.35 -6.68
CA THR A 26 -0.73 2.76 -6.46
C THR A 26 -1.85 3.71 -6.89
N ASP A 27 -2.51 3.44 -8.02
CA ASP A 27 -3.58 4.31 -8.52
C ASP A 27 -4.76 4.40 -7.55
N PHE A 28 -5.13 3.28 -6.89
CA PHE A 28 -6.15 3.29 -5.84
C PHE A 28 -5.76 4.17 -4.64
N ILE A 29 -4.48 4.17 -4.25
CA ILE A 29 -3.99 5.03 -3.18
C ILE A 29 -4.04 6.51 -3.61
N ARG A 30 -3.74 6.81 -4.87
CA ARG A 30 -3.85 8.17 -5.43
C ARG A 30 -5.28 8.68 -5.41
N GLU A 31 -6.23 7.89 -5.92
CA GLU A 31 -7.66 8.23 -5.89
C GLU A 31 -8.15 8.46 -4.46
N TRP A 32 -7.72 7.61 -3.52
CA TRP A 32 -8.02 7.79 -2.10
C TRP A 32 -7.43 9.09 -1.53
N TRP A 33 -6.20 9.42 -1.89
CA TRP A 33 -5.52 10.64 -1.45
C TRP A 33 -6.20 11.91 -1.97
N ASP A 34 -6.64 11.90 -3.22
CA ASP A 34 -7.31 13.03 -3.86
C ASP A 34 -8.78 13.16 -3.44
N GLY A 35 -9.36 12.11 -2.85
CA GLY A 35 -10.78 12.00 -2.50
C GLY A 35 -11.26 12.90 -1.36
N ALA A 36 -10.38 13.59 -0.64
CA ALA A 36 -10.72 14.44 0.51
C ALA A 36 -11.62 13.78 1.58
N ASP A 37 -11.62 12.44 1.63
CA ASP A 37 -12.42 11.66 2.58
C ASP A 37 -11.84 11.76 3.99
N THR A 38 -12.69 12.04 4.99
CA THR A 38 -12.27 11.98 6.41
C THR A 38 -12.00 10.53 6.85
N VAL A 39 -12.79 9.58 6.33
CA VAL A 39 -12.69 8.15 6.67
C VAL A 39 -13.02 7.33 5.44
N THR A 40 -12.13 6.41 5.07
CA THR A 40 -12.33 5.51 3.93
C THR A 40 -12.44 4.07 4.40
N LEU A 41 -13.59 3.45 4.14
CA LEU A 41 -13.85 2.04 4.48
C LEU A 41 -13.42 1.12 3.33
N ILE A 42 -12.35 0.35 3.54
CA ILE A 42 -11.92 -0.67 2.58
C ILE A 42 -12.76 -1.95 2.77
N THR A 43 -13.88 -2.06 2.04
CA THR A 43 -14.88 -3.16 2.13
C THR A 43 -14.35 -4.53 1.71
N ARG A 44 -15.11 -5.63 1.83
CA ARG A 44 -14.62 -7.01 2.12
C ARG A 44 -14.42 -8.02 0.95
N PRO A 45 -13.84 -7.73 -0.23
CA PRO A 45 -13.37 -8.85 -1.05
C PRO A 45 -12.20 -9.57 -0.34
N ARG A 46 -12.42 -10.84 0.00
CA ARG A 46 -11.42 -11.71 0.65
C ARG A 46 -10.21 -11.84 -0.28
N ARG A 47 -9.00 -11.82 0.28
CA ARG A 47 -7.72 -11.87 -0.46
C ARG A 47 -7.48 -10.69 -1.44
N PHE A 48 -8.20 -9.58 -1.31
CA PHE A 48 -7.92 -8.36 -2.09
C PHE A 48 -6.58 -7.68 -1.73
N GLY A 49 -5.77 -8.23 -0.82
CA GLY A 49 -4.47 -7.65 -0.47
C GLY A 49 -4.57 -6.35 0.34
N LYS A 50 -5.62 -6.18 1.16
CA LYS A 50 -5.81 -4.98 2.00
C LYS A 50 -4.64 -4.77 2.97
N THR A 51 -4.27 -5.81 3.70
CA THR A 51 -3.14 -5.79 4.63
C THR A 51 -1.84 -5.44 3.91
N LEU A 52 -1.60 -6.05 2.75
CA LEU A 52 -0.43 -5.77 1.94
C LEU A 52 -0.42 -4.32 1.42
N ASN A 53 -1.58 -3.78 1.05
CA ASN A 53 -1.72 -2.39 0.64
C ASN A 53 -1.40 -1.42 1.79
N MET A 54 -1.86 -1.72 3.01
CA MET A 54 -1.52 -0.93 4.20
C MET A 54 -0.01 -0.99 4.51
N SER A 55 0.62 -2.16 4.39
CA SER A 55 2.08 -2.29 4.53
C SER A 55 2.84 -1.45 3.50
N LYS A 56 2.36 -1.40 2.25
CA LYS A 56 2.93 -0.53 1.22
C LYS A 56 2.79 0.96 1.55
N VAL A 57 1.61 1.39 2.00
CA VAL A 57 1.37 2.80 2.38
C VAL A 57 2.30 3.20 3.53
N ALA A 58 2.41 2.37 4.56
CA ALA A 58 3.34 2.59 5.66
C ALA A 58 4.78 2.72 5.16
N PHE A 59 5.26 1.76 4.37
CA PHE A 59 6.59 1.79 3.77
C PHE A 59 6.86 3.06 2.96
N PHE A 60 5.87 3.53 2.19
CA PHE A 60 5.99 4.76 1.40
C PHE A 60 6.09 6.00 2.30
N ILE A 61 5.24 6.10 3.33
CA ILE A 61 5.23 7.24 4.26
C ILE A 61 6.55 7.29 5.04
N ASP A 62 7.06 6.14 5.49
CA ASP A 62 8.33 6.04 6.23
C ASP A 62 9.52 6.48 5.39
N LEU A 63 9.49 6.24 4.07
CA LEU A 63 10.55 6.65 3.13
C LEU A 63 10.53 8.15 2.82
N PHE A 64 9.39 8.83 2.96
CA PHE A 64 9.20 10.25 2.66
C PHE A 64 8.75 11.07 3.90
N PRO A 65 9.61 11.21 4.92
CA PRO A 65 9.29 11.96 6.13
C PRO A 65 8.93 13.45 5.95
N PRO A 66 9.37 14.21 4.92
CA PRO A 66 8.94 15.60 4.75
C PRO A 66 7.42 15.74 4.50
N CYS A 67 6.77 14.73 3.91
CA CYS A 67 5.32 14.72 3.71
C CYS A 67 4.56 14.63 5.05
N LEU A 68 5.17 14.04 6.08
CA LEU A 68 4.66 13.96 7.45
C LEU A 68 4.61 15.34 8.13
N GLN A 69 5.49 16.27 7.72
CA GLN A 69 5.48 17.67 8.20
C GLN A 69 4.29 18.46 7.62
N ALA A 70 3.84 18.11 6.41
CA ALA A 70 2.62 18.66 5.82
C ALA A 70 1.36 18.07 6.47
N MET A 71 1.41 16.80 6.90
CA MET A 71 0.30 16.13 7.60
C MET A 71 0.08 16.60 9.05
N LYS A 72 1.10 17.15 9.74
CA LYS A 72 0.98 17.67 11.12
C LYS A 72 0.55 19.14 11.23
N LYS A 73 0.35 19.84 10.11
CA LYS A 73 -0.04 21.27 10.06
C LYS A 73 -1.50 21.51 9.65
N VAL A 74 -2.30 20.46 9.56
CA VAL A 74 -3.77 20.53 9.42
C VAL A 74 -4.40 20.08 10.73
#